data_AF-A0A920V7B3-F1
#
_entry.id   AF-A0A920V7B3-F1
#
_cell.length_a   1.000
_cell.length_b   1.000
_cell.length_c   1.000
_cell.angle_alpha   90.00
_cell.angle_beta   90.00
_cell.angle_gamma   90.00
#
_symmetry.space_group_name_H-M   'P 1'
#
loop_
_entity.id
_entity.type
_entity.pdbx_description
1 polymer ?
#
loop_
_entity_poly.entity_id
_entity_poly.type
_entity_poly.pdbx_seq_one_letter_code
_entity_poly.pdbx_strand_id
1 'polypeptide(L)' 'MIEECLEGWKEFEMEVVRDRNDNCIIICSIENIDPMGIHTGDSITIAPALTLTDKEYQ' A
#
# COMPACT_ATOMS: atom_id res chain seq x y z
N MET A 1 -18.04 7.87 -5.20
CA MET A 1 -18.42 7.00 -4.07
C MET A 1 -18.47 7.89 -2.82
N ILE A 2 -19.35 7.64 -1.86
CA ILE A 2 -19.32 8.34 -0.56
C ILE A 2 -19.09 7.26 0.48
N GLU A 3 -18.00 7.39 1.24
CA GLU A 3 -17.55 6.41 2.24
C GLU A 3 -17.26 7.13 3.56
N GLU A 4 -17.06 6.35 4.63
CA GLU A 4 -16.63 6.91 5.91
C GLU A 4 -15.21 7.48 5.84
N CYS A 5 -14.91 8.48 6.67
CA CYS A 5 -13.59 9.10 6.69
C CYS A 5 -12.60 8.21 7.43
N LEU A 6 -11.51 7.83 6.76
CA LEU A 6 -10.37 7.09 7.32
C LEU A 6 -9.12 7.96 7.46
N GLU A 7 -9.28 9.28 7.56
CA GLU A 7 -8.16 10.23 7.68
C GLU A 7 -7.24 9.87 8.86
N GLY A 8 -5.93 9.94 8.63
CA GLY A 8 -4.92 9.61 9.64
C GLY A 8 -4.54 8.12 9.72
N TRP A 9 -5.23 7.23 8.98
CA TRP A 9 -4.82 5.83 8.87
C TRP A 9 -3.54 5.68 8.04
N LYS A 10 -2.78 4.61 8.30
CA LYS A 10 -1.65 4.25 7.45
C LYS A 10 -2.15 3.80 6.08
N GLU A 11 -1.48 4.25 5.02
CA GLU A 11 -1.79 3.89 3.64
C GLU A 11 -0.65 3.08 3.03
N PHE A 12 -1.00 2.02 2.29
CA PHE A 12 -0.05 1.09 1.69
C PHE A 12 -0.46 0.75 0.27
N GLU A 13 0.53 0.58 -0.61
CA GLU A 13 0.34 0.15 -2.00
C GLU A 13 1.16 -1.12 -2.27
N MET A 14 0.64 -2.01 -3.11
CA MET A 14 1.32 -3.25 -3.51
C MET A 14 1.28 -3.41 -5.03
N GLU A 15 2.45 -3.50 -5.63
CA GLU A 15 2.59 -3.71 -7.08
C GLU A 15 2.58 -5.21 -7.39
N VAL A 16 1.51 -5.66 -8.02
CA VAL A 16 1.26 -7.09 -8.27
C VAL A 16 1.40 -7.41 -9.76
N VAL A 17 2.16 -8.47 -10.06
CA VAL A 17 2.26 -9.04 -11.41
C VAL A 17 1.63 -10.42 -11.41
N ARG A 18 0.69 -10.65 -12.34
CA ARG A 18 0.04 -11.95 -12.56
C ARG A 18 0.20 -12.40 -14.01
N ASP A 19 0.57 -13.66 -14.21
CA ASP A 19 0.73 -14.26 -15.54
C ASP A 19 -0.49 -15.08 -15.99
N ARG A 20 -0.45 -15.61 -17.22
CA ARG A 20 -1.54 -16.43 -17.80
C ARG A 20 -1.68 -17.83 -17.18
N ASN A 21 -0.66 -18.28 -16.45
CA ASN A 21 -0.66 -19.56 -15.74
C ASN A 21 -1.13 -19.40 -14.29
N ASP A 22 -1.69 -18.24 -13.94
CA ASP A 22 -2.16 -17.90 -12.62
C ASP A 22 -1.06 -17.78 -11.55
N ASN A 23 0.20 -17.62 -11.96
CA ASN A 23 1.24 -17.22 -11.02
C ASN A 23 1.06 -15.74 -10.68
N CYS A 24 1.15 -15.40 -9.40
CA CYS A 24 0.98 -14.04 -8.90
C CYS A 24 2.09 -13.71 -7.91
N ILE A 25 2.73 -12.55 -8.06
CA ILE A 25 3.80 -12.09 -7.19
C ILE A 25 3.62 -10.60 -6.84
N ILE A 26 4.02 -10.23 -5.62
CA ILE A 26 4.17 -8.83 -5.21
C ILE A 26 5.61 -8.43 -5.53
N ILE A 27 5.79 -7.44 -6.41
CA ILE A 27 7.11 -6.93 -6.84
C ILE A 27 7.60 -5.82 -5.91
N CYS A 28 6.70 -5.03 -5.36
CA CYS A 28 7.01 -3.92 -4.49
C CYS A 28 5.90 -3.72 -3.45
N SER A 29 6.29 -3.36 -2.24
CA SER A 29 5.42 -2.79 -1.22
C SER A 29 5.84 -1.36 -0.95
N ILE A 30 4.87 -0.48 -0.78
CA ILE A 30 5.07 0.95 -0.57
C ILE A 30 4.28 1.34 0.67
N GLU A 31 4.90 2.11 1.57
CA GLU A 31 4.26 2.70 2.74
C GLU A 31 4.28 4.22 2.61
N ASN A 32 3.13 4.85 2.82
CA ASN A 32 3.02 6.30 2.79
C ASN A 32 3.46 6.86 4.14
N ILE A 33 4.35 7.85 4.12
CA ILE A 33 4.75 8.60 5.31
C ILE A 33 3.63 9.57 5.69
N ASP A 34 3.04 10.20 4.68
CA ASP A 34 1.82 10.98 4.83
C ASP A 34 0.61 10.04 4.97
N PRO A 35 -0.27 10.24 5.97
CA PRO A 35 -1.38 9.32 6.20
C PRO A 35 -2.53 9.50 5.19
N MET A 36 -3.47 8.55 5.20
CA MET A 36 -4.73 8.63 4.47
C MET A 36 -5.38 10.01 4.61
N GLY A 37 -5.83 10.57 3.49
CA GLY A 37 -6.37 11.93 3.40
C GLY A 37 -5.57 12.82 2.44
N ILE A 38 -4.34 12.43 2.12
CA ILE A 38 -3.51 13.00 1.05
C ILE A 38 -3.44 11.99 -0.08
N HIS A 39 -3.55 12.44 -1.34
CA HIS A 39 -3.50 11.54 -2.49
C HIS A 39 -2.11 10.92 -2.61
N THR A 40 -2.02 9.60 -2.86
CA THR A 40 -0.75 8.86 -2.93
C THR A 40 0.32 9.53 -3.81
N GLY A 41 -0.08 10.06 -4.97
CA GLY A 41 0.81 10.78 -5.90
C GLY A 41 1.36 12.13 -5.38
N ASP A 42 0.74 12.69 -4.35
CA ASP A 42 1.19 13.91 -3.64
C ASP A 42 1.88 13.58 -2.29
N SER A 43 1.78 12.33 -1.83
CA SER A 43 2.37 11.84 -0.58
C SER A 43 3.85 11.52 -0.73
N ILE A 44 4.63 11.72 0.33
CA ILE A 44 5.96 11.13 0.44
C ILE A 44 5.82 9.65 0.77
N THR A 45 6.43 8.80 -0.05
CA THR A 45 6.34 7.35 0.10
C THR A 45 7.71 6.69 0.21
N ILE A 46 7.76 5.49 0.78
CA ILE A 46 8.98 4.68 0.90
C ILE A 46 8.71 3.24 0.47
N ALA A 47 9.71 2.63 -0.16
CA ALA A 47 9.74 1.21 -0.46
C ALA A 47 10.98 0.56 0.18
N PRO A 48 10.86 -0.62 0.85
CA PRO A 48 9.63 -1.38 1.09
C PRO A 48 8.76 -0.78 2.22
N ALA A 49 7.60 -1.39 2.50
CA ALA A 49 6.87 -1.15 3.74
C ALA A 49 7.73 -1.49 4.97
N LEU A 50 7.70 -0.64 6.00
CA LEU A 50 8.59 -0.71 7.16
C LEU A 50 7.88 -1.07 8.46
N THR A 51 6.59 -0.73 8.59
CA THR A 51 5.90 -0.80 9.89
C THR A 51 4.82 -1.87 9.96
N LEU A 52 4.71 -2.74 8.96
CA LEU A 52 3.92 -3.97 9.01
C LEU A 52 4.75 -5.09 9.63
N THR A 53 4.17 -5.81 10.59
CA THR A 53 4.70 -7.12 10.97
C THR A 53 4.51 -8.10 9.81
N ASP A 54 5.31 -9.17 9.77
CA ASP A 54 5.17 -10.21 8.74
C ASP A 54 3.74 -10.78 8.70
N LYS A 55 3.05 -10.89 9.85
CA LYS A 55 1.65 -11.33 9.91
C LYS A 55 0.64 -10.33 9.33
N GLU A 56 0.95 -9.04 9.30
CA GLU A 56 0.09 -8.02 8.69
C GLU A 56 0.41 -7.84 7.20
N TYR A 57 1.64 -8.19 6.80
CA TYR A 57 2.07 -8.17 5.41
C TYR A 57 1.51 -9.37 4.59
N GLN A 58 1.30 -10.52 5.24
CA GLN A 58 0.73 -11.75 4.64
C GLN A 58 -0.79 -11.82 4.82
#